data_AF-A0A7Y5NH93-F1
#
_entry.id   AF-A0A7Y5NH93-F1
#
_cell.length_a   1.000
_cell.length_b   1.000
_cell.length_c   1.000
_cell.angle_alpha   90.00
_cell.angle_beta   90.00
_cell.angle_gamma   90.00
#
_symmetry.space_group_name_H-M   'P 1'
#
loop_
_entity.id
_entity.type
_entity.pdbx_description
1 polymer ?
#
loop_
_entity_poly.entity_id
_entity_poly.type
_entity_poly.pdbx_seq_one_letter_code
_entity_poly.pdbx_strand_id
1 'polypeptide(L)'
;MEKQYALAEKINDASAMSGDLGAMGNILFEAGKYNEALAKYEKSLQLIIASNLSTEVKTNAKRFYLYNVARVALQQGDLKTAKAKSEEFRAQAEAVKNNFQIWLAYEVAGMIALAEKHHDKALEHFQRANQQNPYTLYRQALAYEAKGEAAKAKAAYQKAAEWNALNNLNYAFMRNKAKEKLAML
;
A
#
# COMPACT_ATOMS: atom_id res chain seq x y z
N MET A 1 3.60 0.50 -18.42
CA MET A 1 2.26 0.97 -18.04
C MET A 1 1.56 1.70 -19.19
N GLU A 2 2.03 2.84 -19.72
CA GLU A 2 1.25 3.56 -20.77
C GLU A 2 1.06 2.79 -22.09
N LYS A 3 2.14 2.17 -22.60
CA LYS A 3 2.07 1.31 -23.79
C LYS A 3 1.20 0.06 -23.57
N GLN A 4 1.21 -0.49 -22.36
CA GLN A 4 0.39 -1.65 -21.98
C GLN A 4 -1.08 -1.26 -21.90
N TYR A 5 -1.37 -0.09 -21.31
CA TYR A 5 -2.71 0.47 -21.24
C TYR A 5 -3.29 0.69 -22.63
N ALA A 6 -2.53 1.30 -23.54
CA ALA A 6 -2.96 1.53 -24.92
C ALA A 6 -3.24 0.23 -25.69
N LEU A 7 -2.51 -0.85 -25.39
CA LEU A 7 -2.78 -2.17 -25.97
C LEU A 7 -4.07 -2.76 -25.39
N ALA A 8 -4.22 -2.72 -24.06
CA ALA A 8 -5.40 -3.22 -23.37
C ALA A 8 -6.68 -2.48 -23.78
N GLU A 9 -6.59 -1.17 -23.99
CA GLU A 9 -7.67 -0.32 -24.49
C GLU A 9 -8.13 -0.75 -25.90
N LYS A 10 -7.19 -1.04 -26.81
CA LYS A 10 -7.52 -1.50 -28.17
C LYS A 10 -8.29 -2.82 -28.20
N ILE A 11 -8.09 -3.68 -27.20
CA ILE A 11 -8.77 -4.97 -27.10
C ILE A 11 -9.91 -4.97 -26.08
N ASN A 12 -10.26 -3.81 -25.52
CA ASN A 12 -11.28 -3.64 -24.47
C ASN A 12 -11.07 -4.52 -23.23
N ASP A 13 -9.81 -4.78 -22.84
CA ASP A 13 -9.49 -5.52 -21.62
C ASP A 13 -9.53 -4.61 -20.40
N ALA A 14 -10.71 -4.51 -19.80
CA ALA A 14 -10.92 -3.70 -18.61
C ALA A 14 -10.05 -4.15 -17.41
N SER A 15 -9.74 -5.44 -17.30
CA SER A 15 -8.91 -5.96 -16.20
C SER A 15 -7.46 -5.50 -16.35
N ALA A 16 -6.89 -5.63 -17.55
CA ALA A 16 -5.53 -5.20 -17.84
C ALA A 16 -5.36 -3.69 -17.71
N MET A 17 -6.28 -2.91 -18.30
CA MET A 17 -6.31 -1.45 -18.17
C MET A 17 -6.39 -1.00 -16.70
N SER A 18 -7.23 -1.66 -15.90
CA SER A 18 -7.34 -1.38 -14.45
C SER A 18 -6.02 -1.70 -13.72
N GLY A 19 -5.37 -2.82 -14.05
CA GLY A 19 -4.07 -3.19 -13.51
C GLY A 19 -3.00 -2.14 -13.82
N ASP A 20 -2.92 -1.68 -15.07
CA ASP A 20 -1.99 -0.62 -15.49
C ASP A 20 -2.24 0.70 -14.76
N LEU A 21 -3.51 1.11 -14.62
CA LEU A 21 -3.88 2.31 -13.87
C LEU A 21 -3.51 2.19 -12.38
N GLY A 22 -3.72 1.03 -11.76
CA GLY A 22 -3.29 0.77 -10.39
C GLY A 22 -1.76 0.87 -10.23
N ALA A 23 -0.99 0.36 -11.18
CA ALA A 23 0.46 0.45 -11.17
C ALA A 23 0.94 1.91 -11.34
N MET A 24 0.33 2.67 -12.26
CA MET A 24 0.60 4.11 -12.40
C MET A 24 0.27 4.86 -11.11
N GLY A 25 -0.86 4.54 -10.46
CA GLY A 25 -1.25 5.14 -9.19
C GLY A 25 -0.22 4.89 -8.09
N ASN A 26 0.34 3.67 -8.00
CA ASN A 26 1.38 3.35 -7.04
C ASN A 26 2.68 4.13 -7.31
N ILE A 27 3.08 4.29 -8.58
CA ILE A 27 4.26 5.09 -8.95
C ILE A 27 4.07 6.55 -8.55
N LEU A 28 2.90 7.13 -8.86
CA LEU A 28 2.57 8.51 -8.49
C LEU A 28 2.52 8.68 -6.96
N PHE A 29 2.00 7.69 -6.25
CA PHE A 29 1.99 7.68 -4.78
C PHE A 29 3.41 7.72 -4.22
N GLU A 30 4.33 6.88 -4.71
CA GLU A 30 5.72 6.88 -4.27
C GLU A 30 6.47 8.18 -4.62
N ALA A 31 6.07 8.84 -5.71
CA ALA A 31 6.58 10.15 -6.11
C ALA A 31 5.95 11.32 -5.32
N GLY A 32 5.09 11.06 -4.34
CA GLY A 32 4.41 12.10 -3.54
C GLY A 32 3.26 12.81 -4.27
N LYS A 33 2.90 12.37 -5.47
CA LYS A 33 1.85 12.96 -6.32
C LYS A 33 0.48 12.39 -5.97
N TYR A 34 0.03 12.63 -4.75
CA TYR A 34 -1.13 11.93 -4.16
C TYR A 34 -2.46 12.18 -4.88
N ASN A 35 -2.71 13.42 -5.36
CA ASN A 35 -3.92 13.73 -6.12
C ASN A 35 -3.93 13.00 -7.48
N GLU A 36 -2.79 12.98 -8.18
CA GLU A 36 -2.65 12.25 -9.45
C GLU A 36 -2.81 10.74 -9.22
N ALA A 37 -2.23 10.20 -8.14
CA ALA A 37 -2.38 8.81 -7.75
C ALA A 37 -3.86 8.45 -7.51
N LEU A 38 -4.58 9.28 -6.75
CA LEU A 38 -6.00 9.08 -6.47
C LEU A 38 -6.83 9.06 -7.76
N ALA A 39 -6.58 9.98 -8.69
CA ALA A 39 -7.25 10.01 -9.98
C ALA A 39 -7.03 8.72 -10.80
N LYS A 40 -5.82 8.12 -10.74
CA LYS A 40 -5.56 6.82 -11.38
C LYS A 40 -6.33 5.68 -10.72
N TYR A 41 -6.38 5.63 -9.39
CA TYR A 41 -7.15 4.62 -8.66
C TYR A 41 -8.66 4.73 -8.91
N GLU A 42 -9.18 5.95 -8.97
CA GLU A 42 -10.59 6.19 -9.28
C GLU A 42 -10.92 5.75 -10.71
N LYS A 43 -10.10 6.12 -11.70
CA LYS A 43 -10.27 5.68 -13.08
C LYS A 43 -10.23 4.15 -13.21
N SER A 44 -9.33 3.49 -12.46
CA SER A 44 -9.24 2.02 -12.38
C SER A 44 -10.55 1.42 -11.86
N LEU A 45 -11.11 1.95 -10.77
CA LEU A 45 -12.38 1.49 -10.23
C LEU A 45 -13.54 1.71 -11.21
N GLN A 46 -13.67 2.91 -11.77
CA GLN A 46 -14.75 3.25 -12.71
C GLN A 46 -14.78 2.30 -13.90
N LEU A 47 -13.61 1.98 -14.46
CA LEU A 47 -13.46 1.06 -15.57
C LEU A 47 -13.99 -0.35 -15.24
N ILE A 48 -13.62 -0.89 -14.07
CA ILE A 48 -14.10 -2.20 -13.63
C ILE A 48 -15.61 -2.17 -13.38
N ILE A 49 -16.14 -1.11 -12.77
CA ILE A 49 -17.58 -0.98 -12.51
C ILE A 49 -18.40 -0.92 -13.80
N ALA A 50 -17.90 -0.21 -14.81
CA ALA A 50 -18.54 -0.09 -16.12
C ALA A 50 -18.43 -1.35 -17.00
N SER A 51 -17.51 -2.26 -16.69
CA SER A 51 -17.29 -3.49 -17.45
C SER A 51 -18.38 -4.56 -17.23
N ASN A 52 -18.35 -5.62 -18.03
CA ASN A 52 -19.17 -6.82 -17.88
C ASN A 52 -18.57 -7.85 -16.88
N LEU A 53 -17.52 -7.50 -16.14
CA LEU A 53 -16.90 -8.39 -15.15
C LEU A 53 -17.86 -8.73 -14.00
N SER A 54 -17.59 -9.84 -13.33
CA SER A 54 -18.46 -10.35 -12.26
C SER A 54 -18.60 -9.37 -11.09
N THR A 55 -19.70 -9.50 -10.35
CA THR A 55 -19.93 -8.74 -9.10
C THR A 55 -18.78 -8.93 -8.11
N GLU A 56 -18.18 -10.11 -8.05
CA GLU A 56 -17.03 -10.39 -7.19
C GLU A 56 -15.82 -9.55 -7.57
N VAL A 57 -15.49 -9.46 -8.87
CA VAL A 57 -14.40 -8.60 -9.36
C VAL A 57 -14.66 -7.13 -9.05
N LYS A 58 -15.89 -6.66 -9.28
CA LYS A 58 -16.32 -5.29 -8.95
C LYS A 58 -16.20 -4.99 -7.46
N THR A 59 -16.61 -5.92 -6.61
CA THR A 59 -16.54 -5.78 -5.15
C THR A 59 -15.08 -5.79 -4.67
N ASN A 60 -14.24 -6.63 -5.28
CA ASN A 60 -12.81 -6.64 -5.01
C ASN A 60 -12.13 -5.32 -5.40
N ALA A 61 -12.46 -4.76 -6.56
CA ALA A 61 -11.95 -3.46 -6.99
C ALA A 61 -12.35 -2.34 -6.01
N LYS A 62 -13.59 -2.35 -5.50
CA LYS A 62 -14.03 -1.40 -4.45
C LYS A 62 -13.17 -1.52 -3.18
N ARG A 63 -12.88 -2.74 -2.71
CA ARG A 63 -12.00 -2.94 -1.54
C ARG A 63 -10.60 -2.37 -1.77
N PHE A 64 -9.97 -2.67 -2.90
CA PHE A 64 -8.65 -2.12 -3.23
C PHE A 64 -8.68 -0.58 -3.35
N TYR A 65 -9.77 -0.01 -3.86
CA TYR A 65 -9.95 1.44 -3.88
C TYR A 65 -9.99 2.02 -2.46
N LEU A 66 -10.73 1.41 -1.52
CA LEU A 66 -10.75 1.84 -0.11
C LEU A 66 -9.34 1.82 0.52
N TYR A 67 -8.59 0.74 0.30
CA TYR A 67 -7.19 0.63 0.75
C TYR A 67 -6.32 1.78 0.20
N ASN A 68 -6.43 2.08 -1.10
CA ASN A 68 -5.65 3.13 -1.73
C ASN A 68 -6.05 4.54 -1.27
N VAL A 69 -7.36 4.81 -1.10
CA VAL A 69 -7.84 6.09 -0.55
C VAL A 69 -7.33 6.28 0.88
N ALA A 70 -7.37 5.24 1.72
CA ALA A 70 -6.87 5.34 3.09
C ALA A 70 -5.39 5.72 3.13
N ARG A 71 -4.57 5.10 2.27
CA ARG A 71 -3.15 5.44 2.13
C ARG A 71 -2.92 6.86 1.64
N VAL A 72 -3.65 7.30 0.61
CA VAL A 72 -3.55 8.66 0.06
C VAL A 72 -3.95 9.69 1.10
N ALA A 73 -5.11 9.53 1.73
CA ALA A 73 -5.61 10.43 2.77
C ALA A 73 -4.60 10.57 3.92
N LEU A 74 -4.00 9.45 4.35
CA LEU A 74 -2.97 9.47 5.38
C LEU A 74 -1.76 10.32 4.98
N GLN A 75 -1.26 10.17 3.75
CA GLN A 75 -0.13 10.98 3.28
C GLN A 75 -0.47 12.46 3.11
N GLN A 76 -1.74 12.79 2.90
CA GLN A 76 -2.25 14.16 2.85
C GLN A 76 -2.55 14.74 4.24
N GLY A 77 -2.35 13.97 5.32
CA GLY A 77 -2.67 14.39 6.68
C GLY A 77 -4.15 14.31 7.05
N ASP A 78 -5.01 13.81 6.16
CA ASP A 78 -6.43 13.58 6.46
C ASP A 78 -6.61 12.26 7.22
N LEU A 79 -6.30 12.30 8.51
CA LEU A 79 -6.42 11.15 9.41
C LEU A 79 -7.87 10.67 9.55
N LYS A 80 -8.85 11.57 9.44
CA LYS A 80 -10.27 11.21 9.56
C LYS A 80 -10.67 10.29 8.41
N THR A 81 -10.38 10.70 7.18
CA THR A 81 -10.68 9.88 5.99
C THR A 81 -9.83 8.62 5.97
N ALA A 82 -8.54 8.70 6.34
CA ALA A 82 -7.67 7.54 6.39
C ALA A 82 -8.24 6.44 7.30
N LYS A 83 -8.65 6.79 8.53
CA LYS A 83 -9.25 5.86 9.48
C LYS A 83 -10.57 5.28 8.98
N ALA A 84 -11.48 6.14 8.50
CA ALA A 84 -12.79 5.69 8.03
C ALA A 84 -12.65 4.68 6.89
N LYS A 85 -11.76 4.94 5.93
CA LYS A 85 -11.55 4.07 4.77
C LYS A 85 -10.76 2.81 5.11
N SER A 86 -9.81 2.90 6.05
CA SER A 86 -9.09 1.73 6.57
C SER A 86 -10.03 0.76 7.29
N GLU A 87 -10.93 1.27 8.14
CA GLU A 87 -11.91 0.44 8.84
C GLU A 87 -12.92 -0.20 7.89
N GLU A 88 -13.43 0.57 6.92
CA GLU A 88 -14.32 0.05 5.88
C GLU A 88 -13.65 -1.08 5.07
N PHE A 89 -12.39 -0.88 4.67
CA PHE A 89 -11.59 -1.90 3.98
C PHE A 89 -11.38 -3.15 4.85
N ARG A 90 -10.98 -2.98 6.12
CA ARG A 90 -10.73 -4.06 7.07
C ARG A 90 -11.99 -4.92 7.27
N ALA A 91 -13.12 -4.29 7.56
CA ALA A 91 -14.38 -4.99 7.78
C ALA A 91 -14.79 -5.82 6.55
N GLN A 92 -14.62 -5.27 5.34
CA GLN A 92 -14.93 -6.00 4.11
C GLN A 92 -13.93 -7.15 3.85
N ALA A 93 -12.65 -6.97 4.15
CA ALA A 93 -11.63 -8.01 4.00
C ALA A 93 -11.84 -9.19 4.97
N GLU A 94 -12.20 -8.89 6.22
CA GLU A 94 -12.53 -9.87 7.26
C GLU A 94 -13.80 -10.65 6.91
N ALA A 95 -14.84 -9.98 6.42
CA ALA A 95 -16.10 -10.62 6.02
C ALA A 95 -15.90 -11.69 4.94
N VAL A 96 -14.97 -11.47 4.00
CA VAL A 96 -14.64 -12.44 2.95
C VAL A 96 -13.44 -13.34 3.30
N LYS A 97 -12.91 -13.23 4.52
CA LYS A 97 -11.77 -14.01 5.03
C LYS A 97 -10.56 -14.00 4.09
N ASN A 98 -10.29 -12.85 3.45
CA ASN A 98 -9.17 -12.72 2.53
C ASN A 98 -7.91 -12.32 3.32
N ASN A 99 -7.07 -13.32 3.63
CA ASN A 99 -5.85 -13.11 4.42
C ASN A 99 -4.91 -12.05 3.84
N PHE A 100 -4.77 -11.98 2.51
CA PHE A 100 -3.93 -10.97 1.88
C PHE A 100 -4.45 -9.55 2.14
N GLN A 101 -5.76 -9.35 2.05
CA GLN A 101 -6.37 -8.05 2.34
C GLN A 101 -6.40 -7.72 3.82
N ILE A 102 -6.52 -8.73 4.69
CA ILE A 102 -6.36 -8.55 6.15
C ILE A 102 -4.94 -8.08 6.47
N TRP A 103 -3.90 -8.62 5.83
CA TRP A 103 -2.53 -8.11 5.97
C TRP A 103 -2.40 -6.65 5.51
N LEU A 104 -3.02 -6.29 4.38
CA LEU A 104 -3.06 -4.90 3.92
C LEU A 104 -3.81 -3.99 4.90
N ALA A 105 -4.84 -4.48 5.58
CA ALA A 105 -5.58 -3.72 6.58
C ALA A 105 -4.70 -3.43 7.80
N TYR A 106 -3.95 -4.44 8.28
CA TYR A 106 -2.95 -4.24 9.34
C TYR A 106 -1.82 -3.31 8.93
N GLU A 107 -1.40 -3.34 7.66
CA GLU A 107 -0.42 -2.40 7.11
C GLU A 107 -0.91 -0.95 7.25
N VAL A 108 -2.13 -0.64 6.81
CA VAL A 108 -2.70 0.71 6.89
C VAL A 108 -2.95 1.14 8.34
N ALA A 109 -3.45 0.24 9.19
CA ALA A 109 -3.63 0.50 10.62
C ALA A 109 -2.30 0.86 11.31
N GLY A 110 -1.22 0.15 10.99
CA GLY A 110 0.12 0.46 11.50
C GLY A 110 0.63 1.81 11.00
N MET A 111 0.38 2.16 9.72
CA MET A 111 0.74 3.46 9.17
C MET A 111 0.00 4.61 9.88
N ILE A 112 -1.31 4.44 10.14
CA ILE A 112 -2.12 5.41 10.89
C ILE A 112 -1.59 5.55 12.32
N ALA A 113 -1.37 4.44 13.03
CA ALA A 113 -0.84 4.48 14.39
C ALA A 113 0.54 5.16 14.47
N LEU A 114 1.40 4.95 13.47
CA LEU A 114 2.69 5.61 13.39
C LEU A 114 2.55 7.13 13.20
N ALA A 115 1.64 7.57 12.32
CA ALA A 115 1.34 9.00 12.11
C ALA A 115 0.77 9.66 13.38
N GLU A 116 0.02 8.91 14.19
CA GLU A 116 -0.48 9.34 15.50
C GLU A 116 0.56 9.21 16.62
N LYS A 117 1.80 8.82 16.31
CA LYS A 117 2.88 8.58 17.27
C LYS A 117 2.59 7.48 18.30
N HIS A 118 1.63 6.61 18.02
CA HIS A 118 1.35 5.41 18.80
C HIS A 118 2.30 4.27 18.39
N HIS A 119 3.59 4.43 18.67
CA HIS A 119 4.65 3.56 18.13
C HIS A 119 4.47 2.07 18.48
N ASP A 120 4.05 1.75 19.71
CA ASP A 120 3.81 0.36 20.11
C ASP A 120 2.63 -0.28 19.36
N LYS A 121 1.53 0.48 19.17
CA LYS A 121 0.39 0.02 18.38
C LYS A 121 0.77 -0.13 16.91
N ALA A 122 1.60 0.77 16.37
CA ALA A 122 2.10 0.66 15.02
C ALA A 122 2.88 -0.64 14.83
N LEU A 123 3.77 -0.97 15.77
CA LEU A 123 4.53 -2.23 15.75
C LEU A 123 3.62 -3.46 15.87
N GLU A 124 2.62 -3.46 16.76
CA GLU A 124 1.65 -4.56 16.87
C GLU A 124 0.93 -4.81 15.53
N HIS A 125 0.44 -3.73 14.89
CA HIS A 125 -0.20 -3.84 13.59
C HIS A 125 0.78 -4.32 12.51
N PHE A 126 1.98 -3.75 12.44
CA PHE A 126 2.96 -4.19 11.45
C PHE A 126 3.43 -5.62 11.67
N GLN A 127 3.42 -6.17 12.88
CA GLN A 127 3.72 -7.59 13.13
C GLN A 127 2.63 -8.53 12.57
N ARG A 128 1.38 -8.06 12.53
CA ARG A 128 0.25 -8.81 11.95
C ARG A 128 0.09 -8.59 10.44
N ALA A 129 0.77 -7.59 9.89
CA ALA A 129 0.87 -7.40 8.44
C ALA A 129 1.83 -8.43 7.81
N ASN A 130 1.91 -8.43 6.47
CA ASN A 130 2.75 -9.38 5.75
C ASN A 130 4.24 -9.13 6.04
N GLN A 131 4.90 -10.05 6.76
CA GLN A 131 6.33 -9.99 7.07
C GLN A 131 7.25 -10.29 5.88
N GLN A 132 6.68 -10.81 4.78
CA GLN A 132 7.37 -11.00 3.51
C GLN A 132 7.17 -9.81 2.56
N ASN A 133 6.85 -8.62 3.09
CA ASN A 133 6.75 -7.39 2.31
C ASN A 133 7.81 -6.38 2.81
N PRO A 134 8.72 -5.91 1.93
CA PRO A 134 9.77 -4.97 2.33
C PRO A 134 9.20 -3.64 2.84
N TYR A 135 7.99 -3.25 2.41
CA TYR A 135 7.30 -2.08 2.96
C TYR A 135 6.94 -2.24 4.44
N THR A 136 6.46 -3.43 4.83
CA THR A 136 6.15 -3.73 6.24
C THR A 136 7.40 -3.65 7.09
N LEU A 137 8.49 -4.28 6.64
CA LEU A 137 9.77 -4.29 7.34
C LEU A 137 10.36 -2.88 7.48
N TYR A 138 10.32 -2.08 6.41
CA TYR A 138 10.75 -0.68 6.44
C TYR A 138 9.92 0.16 7.41
N ARG A 139 8.60 -0.03 7.48
CA ARG A 139 7.74 0.71 8.40
C ARG A 139 7.87 0.28 9.87
N GLN A 140 8.17 -1.00 10.12
CA GLN A 140 8.61 -1.44 11.46
C GLN A 140 9.88 -0.73 11.87
N ALA A 141 10.86 -0.59 10.96
CA ALA A 141 12.10 0.13 11.22
C ALA A 141 11.84 1.60 11.58
N LEU A 142 10.97 2.29 10.82
CA LEU A 142 10.53 3.65 11.15
C LEU A 142 9.87 3.75 12.54
N ALA A 143 9.04 2.78 12.91
CA ALA A 143 8.41 2.75 14.22
C ALA A 143 9.42 2.51 15.35
N TYR A 144 10.40 1.62 15.17
CA TYR A 144 11.51 1.43 16.11
C TYR A 144 12.39 2.68 16.22
N GLU A 145 12.71 3.33 15.11
CA GLU A 145 13.48 4.58 15.07
C GLU A 145 12.76 5.68 15.85
N ALA A 146 11.46 5.88 15.60
CA ALA A 146 10.65 6.88 16.29
C ALA A 146 10.53 6.62 17.81
N LYS A 147 10.65 5.36 18.22
CA LYS A 147 10.65 4.93 19.63
C LYS A 147 12.03 5.03 20.30
N GLY A 148 13.09 5.34 19.54
CA GLY A 148 14.47 5.37 20.03
C GLY A 148 15.14 3.99 20.14
N GLU A 149 14.53 2.94 19.59
CA GLU A 149 15.07 1.57 19.62
C GLU A 149 16.05 1.32 18.45
N ALA A 150 17.17 2.06 18.44
CA ALA A 150 18.10 2.15 17.30
C ALA A 150 18.61 0.79 16.77
N ALA A 151 18.95 -0.15 17.65
CA ALA A 151 19.43 -1.47 17.24
C ALA A 151 18.36 -2.26 16.47
N LYS A 152 17.09 -2.19 16.90
CA LYS A 152 15.98 -2.86 16.23
C LYS A 152 15.60 -2.15 14.93
N ALA A 153 15.66 -0.82 14.91
CA ALA A 153 15.47 -0.04 13.69
C ALA A 153 16.49 -0.44 12.61
N LYS A 154 17.79 -0.48 12.97
CA LYS A 154 18.87 -0.91 12.07
C LYS A 154 18.64 -2.32 11.53
N ALA A 155 18.32 -3.28 12.40
CA ALA A 155 18.05 -4.65 11.99
C ALA A 155 16.83 -4.77 11.04
N ALA A 156 15.77 -4.00 11.29
CA ALA A 156 14.59 -3.98 10.43
C ALA A 156 14.87 -3.30 9.07
N TYR A 157 15.65 -2.22 9.05
CA TYR A 157 16.11 -1.60 7.80
C TYR A 157 16.99 -2.55 6.97
N GLN A 158 17.91 -3.29 7.60
CA GLN A 158 18.71 -4.30 6.92
C GLN A 158 17.82 -5.36 6.26
N LYS A 159 16.84 -5.90 7.00
CA LYS A 159 15.89 -6.87 6.45
C LYS A 159 15.11 -6.32 5.25
N ALA A 160 14.70 -5.04 5.30
CA ALA A 160 14.02 -4.39 4.17
C ALA A 160 14.96 -4.18 2.96
N ALA A 161 16.22 -3.80 3.19
CA ALA A 161 17.22 -3.55 2.16
C ALA A 161 17.75 -4.83 1.48
N GLU A 162 17.83 -5.92 2.24
CA GLU A 162 18.38 -7.21 1.83
C GLU A 162 17.30 -8.24 1.53
N TRP A 163 16.04 -7.80 1.40
CA TRP A 163 14.93 -8.69 1.09
C TRP A 163 15.18 -9.44 -0.21
N ASN A 164 15.33 -10.76 -0.10
CA ASN A 164 15.71 -11.65 -1.21
C ASN A 164 14.51 -11.96 -2.12
N ALA A 165 14.09 -11.00 -2.92
CA ALA A 165 13.03 -11.17 -3.91
C ALA A 165 13.55 -11.03 -5.34
N LEU A 166 12.82 -11.66 -6.27
CA LEU A 166 12.92 -11.35 -7.70
C LEU A 166 12.71 -9.84 -7.88
N ASN A 167 13.60 -9.19 -8.64
CA ASN A 167 13.58 -7.75 -8.88
C ASN A 167 12.16 -7.29 -9.28
N ASN A 168 11.53 -6.52 -8.40
CA ASN A 168 10.25 -5.88 -8.66
C ASN A 168 10.27 -4.43 -8.16
N LEU A 169 9.41 -3.61 -8.76
CA LEU A 169 9.38 -2.17 -8.54
C LEU A 169 9.18 -1.80 -7.06
N ASN A 170 8.32 -2.54 -6.36
CA ASN A 170 8.02 -2.33 -4.94
C ASN A 170 9.26 -2.53 -4.06
N TYR A 171 10.04 -3.59 -4.31
CA TYR A 171 11.30 -3.81 -3.62
C TYR A 171 12.32 -2.71 -3.93
N ALA A 172 12.43 -2.26 -5.18
CA ALA A 172 13.38 -1.21 -5.55
C ALA A 172 13.20 0.08 -4.73
N PHE A 173 11.95 0.53 -4.54
CA PHE A 173 11.66 1.69 -3.70
C PHE A 173 12.10 1.48 -2.24
N MET A 174 11.71 0.37 -1.63
CA MET A 174 12.03 0.12 -0.21
C MET A 174 13.51 -0.14 0.02
N ARG A 175 14.19 -0.80 -0.93
CA ARG A 175 15.62 -1.02 -0.87
C ARG A 175 16.40 0.30 -0.82
N ASN A 176 16.04 1.24 -1.69
CA ASN A 176 16.72 2.54 -1.73
C ASN A 176 16.47 3.33 -0.44
N LYS A 177 15.20 3.46 -0.01
CA LYS A 177 14.85 4.14 1.24
C LYS A 177 15.52 3.52 2.46
N ALA A 178 15.57 2.18 2.55
CA ALA A 178 16.21 1.48 3.64
C ALA A 178 17.73 1.67 3.66
N LYS A 179 18.39 1.65 2.49
CA LYS A 179 19.84 1.92 2.38
C LYS A 179 20.20 3.35 2.76
N GLU A 180 19.41 4.32 2.33
CA GLU A 180 19.58 5.73 2.72
C GLU A 180 19.50 5.87 4.24
N LYS A 181 18.47 5.28 4.86
CA LYS A 181 18.33 5.25 6.32
C LYS A 181 19.51 4.58 7.02
N LEU A 182 19.98 3.44 6.52
CA LEU A 182 21.15 2.75 7.09
C LEU A 182 22.44 3.57 7.00
N ALA A 183 22.60 4.39 5.97
CA ALA A 183 23.77 5.26 5.83
C ALA A 183 23.74 6.46 6.81
N MET A 184 22.58 6.76 7.39
CA MET A 184 22.38 7.84 8.36
C MET A 184 22.44 7.37 9.83
N LEU A 185 22.51 6.04 10.08
CA LEU A 185 22.53 5.41 11.42
C LEU A 185 23.95 5.00 11.84
#